data_AF-A0AA88UH81-F1
#
_entry.id   AF-A0AA88UH81-F1
#
_cell.length_a   1.000
_cell.length_b   1.000
_cell.length_c   1.000
_cell.angle_alpha   90.00
_cell.angle_beta   90.00
_cell.angle_gamma   90.00
#
_symmetry.space_group_name_H-M   'P 1'
#
loop_
_entity.id
_entity.type
_entity.pdbx_description
1 polymer ?
#
loop_
_entity_poly.entity_id
_entity_poly.type
_entity_poly.pdbx_seq_one_letter_code
_entity_poly.pdbx_strand_id
1 'polypeptide(L)'
;MGESSKERLSRILNEHLNTVHETFQLWDQAPASSLDKVGWNDVINLGEQVSKQATMGMLWTGETPETKVLEENMASYFNLLQGFLLHSHSNSRSKDQRLSIPRLVGTVWDACSALKKTPTTNVTAIGRAMTQVAVSMKDVLREMKELKPASERADEASIQAGSEADDSDDSSEGDLGNDLSPEEMKIAQFAIGVMSETLEVTKELIRSIGGLLEHENLDNVGDSLNSLERLLKHCQGIGVLIDELGACLYPPQELPTIKAASEKICSNLDEMKVELDNLDGSSEAFVQACSVLRRAMRQLESEVGCCDATNLVPAVENLAVGN
;
A
#
# COMPACT_ATOMS: atom_id res chain seq x y z
N MET A 1 16.42 19.29 11.48
CA MET A 1 15.98 20.70 11.36
C MET A 1 15.84 21.28 12.77
N GLY A 2 16.38 22.47 13.03
CA GLY A 2 16.33 23.07 14.38
C GLY A 2 14.93 23.59 14.77
N GLU A 3 14.64 23.64 16.07
CA GLU A 3 13.32 24.01 16.63
C GLU A 3 12.84 25.39 16.15
N SER A 4 13.74 26.38 16.09
CA SER A 4 13.44 27.71 15.53
C SER A 4 13.02 27.68 14.05
N SER A 5 13.56 26.75 13.25
CA SER A 5 13.14 26.59 11.85
C SER A 5 11.75 25.98 11.73
N LYS A 6 11.41 25.03 12.62
CA LYS A 6 10.09 24.41 12.68
C LYS A 6 9.01 25.42 13.07
N GLU A 7 9.27 26.26 14.07
CA GLU A 7 8.37 27.34 14.48
C GLU A 7 8.15 28.37 13.35
N ARG A 8 9.24 28.73 12.65
CA ARG A 8 9.18 29.65 11.51
C ARG A 8 8.30 29.10 10.39
N LEU A 9 8.50 27.85 10.00
CA LEU A 9 7.69 27.17 8.98
C LEU A 9 6.21 27.06 9.40
N SER A 10 5.96 26.72 10.66
CA SER A 10 4.61 26.65 11.21
C SER A 10 3.88 28.01 11.14
N ARG A 11 4.59 29.11 11.45
CA ARG A 11 4.04 30.46 11.32
C ARG A 11 3.69 30.78 9.86
N ILE A 12 4.60 30.51 8.92
CA ILE A 12 4.39 30.75 7.48
C ILE A 12 3.21 29.92 6.96
N LEU A 13 3.09 28.66 7.38
CA LEU A 13 1.95 27.82 7.04
C LEU A 13 0.63 28.45 7.50
N ASN A 14 0.58 28.91 8.74
CA ASN A 14 -0.62 29.53 9.31
C ASN A 14 -0.98 30.83 8.60
N GLU A 15 0.00 31.65 8.22
CA GLU A 15 -0.21 32.86 7.42
C GLU A 15 -0.87 32.52 6.08
N HIS A 16 -0.33 31.53 5.35
CA HIS A 16 -0.91 31.08 4.09
C HIS A 16 -2.32 30.48 4.23
N LEU A 17 -2.57 29.71 5.30
CA LEU A 17 -3.89 29.16 5.58
C LEU A 17 -4.92 30.26 5.85
N ASN A 18 -4.54 31.31 6.57
CA ASN A 18 -5.41 32.47 6.81
C ASN A 18 -5.72 33.20 5.51
N THR A 19 -4.72 33.43 4.64
CA THR A 19 -4.93 34.05 3.32
C THR A 19 -5.88 33.24 2.43
N VAL A 20 -5.76 31.91 2.43
CA VAL A 20 -6.71 31.03 1.71
C VAL A 20 -8.11 31.14 2.31
N HIS A 21 -8.23 31.17 3.65
CA HIS A 21 -9.51 31.34 4.32
C HIS A 21 -10.19 32.67 3.98
N GLU A 22 -9.45 33.78 4.00
CA GLU A 22 -9.93 35.09 3.56
C GLU A 22 -10.37 35.07 2.09
N THR A 23 -9.61 34.38 1.23
CA THR A 23 -9.96 34.20 -0.20
C THR A 23 -11.27 33.43 -0.36
N PHE A 24 -11.54 32.43 0.49
CA PHE A 24 -12.83 31.75 0.52
C PHE A 24 -13.98 32.64 1.01
N GLN A 25 -13.74 33.52 1.99
CA GLN A 25 -14.77 34.47 2.44
C GLN A 25 -15.19 35.46 1.34
N LEU A 26 -14.29 35.79 0.40
CA LEU A 26 -14.63 36.61 -0.77
C LEU A 26 -15.60 35.90 -1.73
N TRP A 27 -15.72 34.57 -1.67
CA TRP A 27 -16.63 33.82 -2.53
C TRP A 27 -18.10 33.97 -2.17
N ASP A 28 -18.41 34.33 -0.92
CA ASP A 28 -19.77 34.65 -0.49
C ASP A 28 -20.27 35.99 -1.05
N GLN A 29 -19.38 36.75 -1.72
CA GLN A 29 -19.66 38.04 -2.33
C GLN A 29 -19.70 37.93 -3.86
N ALA A 30 -20.51 38.77 -4.50
CA ALA A 30 -20.59 38.81 -5.97
C ALA A 30 -19.23 39.25 -6.56
N PRO A 31 -18.72 38.62 -7.64
CA PRO A 31 -17.45 39.00 -8.24
C PRO A 31 -17.43 40.48 -8.63
N ALA A 32 -16.37 41.20 -8.24
CA ALA A 32 -16.20 42.59 -8.61
C ALA A 32 -16.20 42.73 -10.13
N SER A 33 -16.94 43.70 -10.65
CA SER A 33 -17.08 43.97 -12.10
C SER A 33 -15.76 44.37 -12.78
N SER A 34 -14.70 44.61 -12.00
CA SER A 34 -13.36 44.98 -12.42
C SER A 34 -12.37 43.81 -12.54
N LEU A 35 -12.75 42.57 -12.21
CA LEU A 35 -11.86 41.43 -12.40
C LEU A 35 -11.75 41.08 -13.90
N ASP A 36 -10.52 41.02 -14.40
CA ASP A 36 -10.25 40.54 -15.76
C ASP A 36 -10.80 39.13 -15.94
N LYS A 37 -11.57 38.94 -17.01
CA LYS A 37 -12.13 37.63 -17.37
C LYS A 37 -11.02 36.75 -17.88
N VAL A 38 -10.60 35.79 -17.08
CA VAL A 38 -9.62 34.78 -17.49
C VAL A 38 -10.33 33.61 -18.18
N GLY A 39 -9.68 32.92 -19.11
CA GLY A 39 -10.27 31.79 -19.82
C GLY A 39 -10.51 30.59 -18.91
N TRP A 40 -11.57 29.82 -19.14
CA TRP A 40 -11.83 28.60 -18.35
C TRP A 40 -10.72 27.55 -18.50
N ASN A 41 -10.05 27.52 -19.65
CA ASN A 41 -8.86 26.69 -19.85
C ASN A 41 -7.72 27.03 -18.87
N ASP A 42 -7.58 28.30 -18.50
CA ASP A 42 -6.53 28.74 -17.56
C ASP A 42 -6.86 28.29 -16.14
N VAL A 43 -8.15 28.25 -15.77
CA VAL A 43 -8.63 27.71 -14.49
C VAL A 43 -8.32 26.21 -14.39
N ILE A 44 -8.59 25.44 -15.46
CA ILE A 44 -8.28 24.01 -15.51
C ILE A 44 -6.77 23.78 -15.39
N ASN A 45 -5.96 24.54 -16.14
CA ASN A 45 -4.51 24.44 -16.11
C ASN A 45 -3.95 24.79 -14.71
N LEU A 46 -4.47 25.82 -14.06
CA LEU A 46 -4.12 26.15 -12.68
C LEU A 46 -4.49 25.01 -11.71
N GLY A 47 -5.66 24.39 -11.88
CA GLY A 47 -6.08 23.24 -11.08
C GLY A 47 -5.15 22.03 -11.23
N GLU A 48 -4.72 21.72 -12.46
CA GLU A 48 -3.73 20.67 -12.72
C GLU A 48 -2.37 20.99 -12.08
N GLN A 49 -1.94 22.26 -12.10
CA GLN A 49 -0.69 22.68 -11.47
C GLN A 49 -0.76 22.59 -9.95
N VAL A 50 -1.87 22.98 -9.33
CA VAL A 50 -2.11 22.80 -7.89
C VAL A 50 -2.04 21.32 -7.52
N SER A 51 -2.68 20.44 -8.31
CA SER A 51 -2.62 19.00 -8.09
C SER A 51 -1.20 18.44 -8.21
N LYS A 52 -0.45 18.82 -9.25
CA LYS A 52 0.95 18.38 -9.43
C LYS A 52 1.85 18.84 -8.29
N GLN A 53 1.68 20.07 -7.81
CA GLN A 53 2.45 20.60 -6.68
C GLN A 53 2.09 19.91 -5.36
N ALA A 54 0.81 19.58 -5.13
CA ALA A 54 0.41 18.77 -3.98
C ALA A 54 1.09 17.39 -3.98
N THR A 55 1.17 16.75 -5.16
CA THR A 55 1.85 15.46 -5.32
C THR A 55 3.37 15.58 -5.09
N MET A 56 4.02 16.63 -5.57
CA MET A 56 5.44 16.88 -5.30
C MET A 56 5.73 17.13 -3.82
N GLY A 57 4.81 17.76 -3.07
CA GLY A 57 4.92 17.90 -1.62
C GLY A 57 4.71 16.59 -0.84
N MET A 58 4.03 15.59 -1.45
CA MET A 58 3.81 14.26 -0.86
C MET A 58 4.93 13.26 -1.16
N LEU A 59 5.65 13.42 -2.28
CA LEU A 59 6.81 12.60 -2.61
C LEU A 59 8.05 13.12 -1.87
N TRP A 60 8.24 12.64 -0.66
CA TRP A 60 9.52 12.78 0.05
C TRP A 60 10.60 11.97 -0.67
N THR A 61 11.56 12.65 -1.29
CA THR A 61 12.61 12.00 -2.11
C THR A 61 13.82 11.51 -1.29
N GLY A 62 13.66 11.33 0.03
CA GLY A 62 14.67 10.76 0.93
C GLY A 62 15.66 11.78 1.53
N GLU A 63 15.87 12.94 0.89
CA GLU A 63 16.66 14.02 1.48
C GLU A 63 15.77 15.02 2.22
N THR A 64 16.17 15.40 3.44
CA THR A 64 15.46 16.45 4.20
C THR A 64 15.65 17.79 3.49
N PRO A 65 14.58 18.41 2.94
CA PRO A 65 14.71 19.67 2.23
C PRO A 65 15.22 20.76 3.17
N GLU A 66 16.07 21.65 2.66
CA GLU A 66 16.45 22.85 3.41
C GLU A 66 15.21 23.69 3.73
N THR A 67 15.19 24.32 4.91
CA THR A 67 14.08 25.16 5.38
C THR A 67 13.62 26.18 4.32
N LYS A 68 14.56 26.77 3.57
CA LYS A 68 14.25 27.74 2.50
C LYS A 68 13.50 27.10 1.33
N VAL A 69 13.92 25.91 0.90
CA VAL A 69 13.24 25.15 -0.16
C VAL A 69 11.81 24.82 0.26
N LEU A 70 11.62 24.46 1.53
CA LEU A 70 10.29 24.18 2.05
C LEU A 70 9.40 25.44 2.09
N GLU A 71 9.95 26.60 2.51
CA GLU A 71 9.24 27.89 2.44
C GLU A 71 8.84 28.26 1.02
N GLU A 72 9.75 28.12 0.05
CA GLU A 72 9.49 28.41 -1.36
C GLU A 72 8.44 27.47 -1.95
N ASN A 73 8.49 26.18 -1.62
CA ASN A 73 7.51 25.19 -2.04
C ASN A 73 6.11 25.49 -1.45
N MET A 74 6.05 25.84 -0.16
CA MET A 74 4.81 26.26 0.50
C MET A 74 4.24 27.50 -0.18
N ALA A 75 5.05 28.54 -0.37
CA ALA A 75 4.62 29.77 -1.04
C ALA A 75 4.13 29.49 -2.47
N SER A 76 4.84 28.67 -3.24
CA SER A 76 4.46 28.30 -4.60
C SER A 76 3.11 27.57 -4.64
N TYR A 77 2.93 26.57 -3.79
CA TYR A 77 1.67 25.82 -3.67
C TYR A 77 0.50 26.73 -3.28
N PHE A 78 0.67 27.54 -2.22
CA PHE A 78 -0.41 28.39 -1.72
C PHE A 78 -0.74 29.55 -2.68
N ASN A 79 0.24 30.11 -3.39
CA ASN A 79 0.00 31.11 -4.43
C ASN A 79 -0.75 30.51 -5.62
N LEU A 80 -0.39 29.30 -6.06
CA LEU A 80 -1.12 28.58 -7.11
C LEU A 80 -2.55 28.27 -6.69
N LEU A 81 -2.73 27.83 -5.44
CA LEU A 81 -4.05 27.55 -4.87
C LEU A 81 -4.91 28.82 -4.78
N GLN A 82 -4.35 29.91 -4.26
CA GLN A 82 -5.05 31.19 -4.18
C GLN A 82 -5.40 31.72 -5.58
N GLY A 83 -4.46 31.62 -6.53
CA GLY A 83 -4.70 31.95 -7.93
C GLY A 83 -5.86 31.14 -8.49
N PHE A 84 -5.82 29.82 -8.35
CA PHE A 84 -6.92 28.95 -8.77
C PHE A 84 -8.28 29.36 -8.18
N LEU A 85 -8.33 29.68 -6.88
CA LEU A 85 -9.56 30.11 -6.20
C LEU A 85 -10.08 31.45 -6.75
N LEU A 86 -9.22 32.46 -6.89
CA LEU A 86 -9.62 33.77 -7.43
C LEU A 86 -10.10 33.68 -8.88
N HIS A 87 -9.40 32.90 -9.70
CA HIS A 87 -9.74 32.71 -11.11
C HIS A 87 -11.07 31.95 -11.27
N SER A 88 -11.31 30.95 -10.43
CA SER A 88 -12.58 30.20 -10.40
C SER A 88 -13.77 31.09 -10.01
N HIS A 89 -13.58 32.02 -9.07
CA HIS A 89 -14.62 32.98 -8.65
C HIS A 89 -15.02 33.94 -9.77
N SER A 90 -14.03 34.49 -10.49
CA SER A 90 -14.24 35.44 -11.59
C SER A 90 -15.10 34.87 -12.74
N ASN A 91 -15.05 33.55 -12.94
CA ASN A 91 -15.66 32.86 -14.08
C ASN A 91 -16.99 32.16 -13.76
N SER A 92 -17.54 32.28 -12.54
CA SER A 92 -18.70 31.51 -12.06
C SER A 92 -20.08 31.81 -12.71
N ARG A 93 -20.11 32.38 -13.92
CA ARG A 93 -21.34 32.92 -14.55
C ARG A 93 -22.10 31.95 -15.48
N SER A 94 -21.56 30.79 -15.85
CA SER A 94 -22.31 29.78 -16.64
C SER A 94 -22.84 28.62 -15.78
N LYS A 95 -23.99 28.06 -16.17
CA LYS A 95 -24.69 26.99 -15.39
C LYS A 95 -23.87 25.70 -15.29
N ASP A 96 -23.08 25.36 -16.30
CA ASP A 96 -22.22 24.17 -16.30
C ASP A 96 -20.97 24.37 -15.41
N GLN A 97 -20.42 25.59 -15.37
CA GLN A 97 -19.29 25.94 -14.48
C GLN A 97 -19.70 25.99 -13.00
N ARG A 98 -20.96 26.34 -12.69
CA ARG A 98 -21.51 26.30 -11.33
C ARG A 98 -21.58 24.89 -10.74
N LEU A 99 -21.60 23.84 -11.56
CA LEU A 99 -21.57 22.44 -11.09
C LEU A 99 -20.13 21.96 -10.85
N SER A 100 -19.15 22.46 -11.60
CA SER A 100 -17.73 22.13 -11.40
C SER A 100 -17.10 22.84 -10.21
N ILE A 101 -17.57 24.03 -9.85
CA ILE A 101 -17.01 24.81 -8.74
C ILE A 101 -17.12 24.07 -7.39
N PRO A 102 -18.29 23.52 -6.98
CA PRO A 102 -18.40 22.69 -5.78
C PRO A 102 -17.49 21.46 -5.82
N ARG A 103 -17.32 20.84 -7.00
CA ARG A 103 -16.42 19.69 -7.16
C ARG A 103 -14.96 20.07 -6.96
N LEU A 104 -14.52 21.18 -7.57
CA LEU A 104 -13.16 21.68 -7.47
C LEU A 104 -12.83 22.20 -6.06
N VAL A 105 -13.76 22.93 -5.44
CA VAL A 105 -13.65 23.32 -4.03
C VAL A 105 -13.64 22.08 -3.14
N GLY A 106 -14.47 21.07 -3.44
CA GLY A 106 -14.44 19.78 -2.75
C GLY A 106 -13.08 19.12 -2.84
N THR A 107 -12.49 19.01 -4.03
CA THR A 107 -11.15 18.44 -4.21
C THR A 107 -10.05 19.23 -3.49
N VAL A 108 -10.09 20.56 -3.57
CA VAL A 108 -9.16 21.43 -2.83
C VAL A 108 -9.34 21.27 -1.33
N TRP A 109 -10.59 21.23 -0.86
CA TRP A 109 -10.93 21.04 0.54
C TRP A 109 -10.48 19.67 1.05
N ASP A 110 -10.68 18.62 0.26
CA ASP A 110 -10.22 17.26 0.55
C ASP A 110 -8.70 17.20 0.63
N ALA A 111 -7.99 17.90 -0.28
CA ALA A 111 -6.54 18.01 -0.25
C ALA A 111 -6.05 18.78 0.99
N CYS A 112 -6.65 19.93 1.31
CA CYS A 112 -6.36 20.69 2.52
C CYS A 112 -6.70 19.90 3.81
N SER A 113 -7.75 19.09 3.78
CA SER A 113 -8.15 18.21 4.88
C SER A 113 -7.21 17.02 5.02
N ALA A 114 -6.68 16.49 3.91
CA ALA A 114 -5.64 15.48 3.90
C ALA A 114 -4.32 16.03 4.48
N LEU A 115 -3.98 17.29 4.21
CA LEU A 115 -2.80 17.93 4.79
C LEU A 115 -2.84 17.97 6.32
N LYS A 116 -4.02 18.19 6.92
CA LYS A 116 -4.21 18.11 8.39
C LYS A 116 -3.97 16.70 8.93
N LYS A 117 -4.17 15.68 8.10
CA LYS A 117 -3.91 14.30 8.46
C LYS A 117 -2.46 13.94 8.20
N THR A 118 -1.63 14.73 7.52
CA THR A 118 -0.25 14.37 7.19
C THR A 118 0.56 14.06 8.46
N PRO A 119 1.39 13.00 8.46
CA PRO A 119 2.27 12.68 9.58
C PRO A 119 3.16 13.86 9.96
N THR A 120 3.28 14.14 11.25
CA THR A 120 4.16 15.20 11.78
C THR A 120 5.51 14.68 12.28
N THR A 121 5.70 13.36 12.28
CA THR A 121 6.94 12.68 12.70
C THR A 121 7.31 11.58 11.71
N ASN A 122 8.60 11.26 11.62
CA ASN A 122 9.11 10.21 10.74
C ASN A 122 8.57 8.84 11.14
N VAL A 123 8.48 8.57 12.44
CA VAL A 123 7.86 7.36 13.02
C VAL A 123 6.42 7.21 12.52
N THR A 124 5.62 8.28 12.56
CA THR A 124 4.23 8.25 12.08
C THR A 124 4.16 8.08 10.57
N ALA A 125 5.06 8.72 9.81
CA ALA A 125 5.10 8.60 8.35
C ALA A 125 5.41 7.17 7.91
N ILE A 126 6.45 6.59 8.51
CA ILE A 126 6.91 5.23 8.21
C ILE A 126 5.90 4.20 8.68
N GLY A 127 5.35 4.35 9.90
CA GLY A 127 4.29 3.46 10.40
C GLY A 127 3.05 3.44 9.50
N ARG A 128 2.67 4.59 8.91
CA ARG A 128 1.59 4.64 7.93
C ARG A 128 1.94 3.98 6.60
N ALA A 129 3.16 4.18 6.10
CA ALA A 129 3.62 3.50 4.89
C ALA A 129 3.62 1.98 5.07
N MET A 130 4.11 1.47 6.21
CA MET A 130 4.05 0.05 6.57
C MET A 130 2.61 -0.44 6.75
N THR A 131 1.71 0.39 7.28
CA THR A 131 0.28 0.05 7.37
C THR A 131 -0.32 -0.18 5.99
N GLN A 132 0.06 0.61 4.98
CA GLN A 132 -0.40 0.38 3.60
C GLN A 132 0.13 -0.94 3.03
N VAL A 133 1.40 -1.26 3.31
CA VAL A 133 1.96 -2.58 2.95
C VAL A 133 1.15 -3.71 3.60
N ALA A 134 0.83 -3.60 4.89
CA ALA A 134 0.02 -4.59 5.61
C ALA A 134 -1.41 -4.72 5.05
N VAL A 135 -2.01 -3.63 4.57
CA VAL A 135 -3.31 -3.66 3.88
C VAL A 135 -3.20 -4.45 2.58
N SER A 136 -2.17 -4.20 1.76
CA SER A 136 -1.91 -4.97 0.53
C SER A 136 -1.77 -6.47 0.80
N MET A 137 -0.92 -6.83 1.77
CA MET A 137 -0.73 -8.23 2.19
C MET A 137 -2.03 -8.88 2.65
N LYS A 138 -2.88 -8.14 3.37
CA LYS A 138 -4.18 -8.62 3.84
C LYS A 138 -5.14 -8.87 2.68
N ASP A 139 -5.12 -8.03 1.66
CA ASP A 139 -5.96 -8.20 0.48
C ASP A 139 -5.54 -9.42 -0.34
N VAL A 140 -4.23 -9.64 -0.54
CA VAL A 140 -3.71 -10.89 -1.14
C VAL A 140 -4.11 -12.10 -0.31
N LEU A 141 -3.92 -12.05 1.01
CA LEU A 141 -4.30 -13.17 1.89
C LEU A 141 -5.79 -13.47 1.82
N ARG A 142 -6.65 -12.46 1.67
CA ARG A 142 -8.09 -12.64 1.49
C ARG A 142 -8.36 -13.38 0.18
N GLU A 143 -7.73 -12.96 -0.91
CA GLU A 143 -7.84 -13.61 -2.22
C GLU A 143 -7.38 -15.08 -2.16
N MET A 144 -6.23 -15.35 -1.54
CA MET A 144 -5.70 -16.72 -1.44
C MET A 144 -6.57 -17.64 -0.58
N LYS A 145 -7.35 -17.10 0.37
CA LYS A 145 -8.32 -17.86 1.15
C LYS A 145 -9.57 -18.24 0.36
N GLU A 146 -9.77 -17.69 -0.83
CA GLU A 146 -10.88 -18.01 -1.72
C GLU A 146 -10.53 -19.16 -2.70
N LEU A 147 -9.28 -19.66 -2.69
CA LEU A 147 -8.84 -20.81 -3.48
C LEU A 147 -9.62 -22.09 -3.13
N LYS A 148 -10.05 -22.83 -4.15
CA LYS A 148 -10.87 -24.04 -4.02
C LYS A 148 -10.13 -25.29 -4.48
N PRO A 149 -10.40 -26.45 -3.85
CA PRO A 149 -9.92 -27.74 -4.36
C PRO A 149 -10.76 -28.23 -5.54
N ALA A 150 -10.15 -29.01 -6.42
CA ALA A 150 -10.81 -29.58 -7.60
C ALA A 150 -12.04 -30.47 -7.32
N SER A 151 -12.24 -30.93 -6.08
CA SER A 151 -13.31 -31.88 -5.74
C SER A 151 -14.64 -31.22 -5.32
N GLU A 152 -14.68 -29.91 -5.07
CA GLU A 152 -15.88 -29.26 -4.50
C GLU A 152 -17.05 -29.09 -5.49
N ARG A 153 -16.84 -29.36 -6.79
CA ARG A 153 -17.91 -29.30 -7.81
C ARG A 153 -18.69 -30.60 -8.01
N ALA A 154 -18.26 -31.72 -7.42
CA ALA A 154 -18.93 -33.02 -7.64
C ALA A 154 -20.25 -33.20 -6.88
N ASP A 155 -20.50 -32.42 -5.83
CA ASP A 155 -21.62 -32.66 -4.91
C ASP A 155 -22.87 -31.78 -5.12
N GLU A 156 -22.83 -30.75 -5.99
CA GLU A 156 -24.04 -29.96 -6.29
C GLU A 156 -24.94 -30.57 -7.38
N ALA A 157 -24.48 -31.59 -8.10
CA ALA A 157 -25.23 -32.20 -9.21
C ALA A 157 -26.12 -33.40 -8.82
N SER A 158 -26.20 -33.80 -7.54
CA SER A 158 -26.83 -35.08 -7.15
C SER A 158 -28.16 -35.01 -6.38
N ILE A 159 -28.79 -33.84 -6.21
CA ILE A 159 -30.14 -33.76 -5.64
C ILE A 159 -31.08 -32.90 -6.50
N GLN A 160 -31.46 -33.40 -7.67
CA GLN A 160 -32.82 -33.21 -8.18
C GLN A 160 -33.19 -34.26 -9.25
N ALA A 161 -33.64 -35.41 -8.76
CA ALA A 161 -34.46 -36.30 -9.57
C ALA A 161 -35.89 -35.73 -9.61
N GLY A 162 -36.31 -35.16 -10.75
CA GLY A 162 -37.69 -34.74 -10.95
C GLY A 162 -37.98 -33.87 -12.18
N SER A 163 -38.24 -34.54 -13.31
CA SER A 163 -39.12 -34.16 -14.44
C SER A 163 -38.84 -32.92 -15.32
N GLU A 164 -38.64 -33.26 -16.60
CA GLU A 164 -39.14 -32.64 -17.84
C GLU A 164 -38.35 -31.50 -18.51
N ALA A 165 -38.32 -31.64 -19.84
CA ALA A 165 -37.46 -30.97 -20.80
C ALA A 165 -37.85 -29.51 -21.04
N ASP A 166 -36.85 -28.64 -21.18
CA ASP A 166 -36.91 -27.55 -22.15
C ASP A 166 -35.49 -27.12 -22.55
N ASP A 167 -35.31 -26.90 -23.84
CA ASP A 167 -34.09 -26.40 -24.49
C ASP A 167 -33.79 -24.97 -23.99
N SER A 168 -32.60 -24.75 -23.43
CA SER A 168 -32.00 -23.41 -23.44
C SER A 168 -30.48 -23.53 -23.42
N ASP A 169 -29.86 -22.83 -24.38
CA ASP A 169 -28.43 -22.78 -24.70
C ASP A 169 -27.52 -22.89 -23.47
N ASP A 170 -26.84 -24.04 -23.40
CA ASP A 170 -25.64 -24.26 -22.61
C ASP A 170 -24.50 -23.42 -23.19
N SER A 171 -24.45 -22.16 -22.76
CA SER A 171 -23.18 -21.44 -22.67
C SER A 171 -22.74 -21.43 -21.21
N SER A 172 -22.50 -22.61 -20.65
CA SER A 172 -21.53 -22.76 -19.57
C SER A 172 -20.17 -22.33 -20.11
N GLU A 173 -19.89 -21.02 -20.06
CA GLU A 173 -18.51 -20.57 -19.90
C GLU A 173 -18.03 -21.14 -18.57
N GLY A 174 -17.61 -22.40 -18.63
CA GLY A 174 -16.90 -23.04 -17.56
C GLY A 174 -15.78 -22.12 -17.14
N ASP A 175 -15.79 -21.75 -15.87
CA ASP A 175 -14.70 -21.15 -15.14
C ASP A 175 -13.51 -22.14 -15.16
N LEU A 176 -12.86 -22.17 -16.32
CA LEU A 176 -11.74 -22.99 -16.70
C LEU A 176 -10.51 -22.49 -15.95
N GLY A 177 -10.15 -23.16 -14.86
CA GLY A 177 -8.74 -23.20 -14.43
C GLY A 177 -8.39 -22.92 -12.97
N ASN A 178 -9.35 -22.79 -12.04
CA ASN A 178 -9.03 -22.54 -10.62
C ASN A 178 -9.00 -23.78 -9.72
N ASP A 179 -9.19 -24.97 -10.28
CA ASP A 179 -9.32 -26.20 -9.52
C ASP A 179 -7.92 -26.75 -9.19
N LEU A 180 -7.47 -26.55 -7.94
CA LEU A 180 -6.18 -27.05 -7.44
C LEU A 180 -6.22 -28.57 -7.25
N SER A 181 -5.14 -29.26 -7.66
CA SER A 181 -4.92 -30.65 -7.26
C SER A 181 -4.76 -30.78 -5.73
N PRO A 182 -4.97 -31.96 -5.14
CA PRO A 182 -4.76 -32.16 -3.70
C PRO A 182 -3.36 -31.76 -3.23
N GLU A 183 -2.34 -32.01 -4.06
CA GLU A 183 -0.95 -31.63 -3.81
C GLU A 183 -0.75 -30.10 -3.87
N GLU A 184 -1.26 -29.45 -4.92
CA GLU A 184 -1.19 -27.98 -5.07
C GLU A 184 -1.99 -27.26 -3.98
N MET A 185 -3.13 -27.81 -3.58
CA MET A 185 -3.94 -27.27 -2.48
C MET A 185 -3.20 -27.35 -1.14
N LYS A 186 -2.44 -28.42 -0.91
CA LYS A 186 -1.63 -28.56 0.30
C LYS A 186 -0.52 -27.51 0.34
N ILE A 187 0.15 -27.26 -0.79
CA ILE A 187 1.16 -26.19 -0.91
C ILE A 187 0.50 -24.81 -0.69
N ALA A 188 -0.66 -24.57 -1.30
CA ALA A 188 -1.41 -23.33 -1.12
C ALA A 188 -1.77 -23.08 0.35
N GLN A 189 -2.21 -24.11 1.09
CA GLN A 189 -2.50 -23.99 2.53
C GLN A 189 -1.28 -23.59 3.37
N PHE A 190 -0.10 -24.18 3.09
CA PHE A 190 1.13 -23.78 3.77
C PHE A 190 1.55 -22.36 3.42
N ALA A 191 1.42 -21.95 2.16
CA ALA A 191 1.73 -20.59 1.71
C ALA A 191 0.76 -19.56 2.32
N ILE A 192 -0.54 -19.86 2.42
CA ILE A 192 -1.53 -19.04 3.14
C ILE A 192 -1.16 -18.88 4.61
N GLY A 193 -0.65 -19.95 5.24
CA GLY A 193 -0.09 -19.90 6.59
C GLY A 193 1.09 -18.92 6.68
N VAL A 194 2.06 -19.03 5.78
CA VAL A 194 3.20 -18.11 5.66
C VAL A 194 2.75 -16.66 5.49
N MET A 195 1.79 -16.39 4.61
CA MET A 195 1.25 -15.04 4.38
C MET A 195 0.56 -14.48 5.62
N SER A 196 -0.20 -15.32 6.34
CA SER A 196 -0.86 -14.94 7.59
C SER A 196 0.15 -14.57 8.66
N GLU A 197 1.18 -15.39 8.87
CA GLU A 197 2.23 -15.12 9.85
C GLU A 197 3.09 -13.91 9.45
N THR A 198 3.32 -13.69 8.15
CA THR A 198 4.00 -12.49 7.64
C THR A 198 3.23 -11.23 7.99
N LEU A 199 1.91 -11.25 7.80
CA LEU A 199 1.03 -10.13 8.18
C LEU A 199 1.08 -9.86 9.70
N GLU A 200 1.13 -10.88 10.54
CA GLU A 200 1.28 -10.70 11.99
C GLU A 200 2.64 -10.11 12.36
N VAL A 201 3.74 -10.56 11.74
CA VAL A 201 5.06 -9.92 11.90
C VAL A 201 5.02 -8.44 11.52
N THR A 202 4.41 -8.09 10.38
CA THR A 202 4.28 -6.69 9.95
C THR A 202 3.46 -5.87 10.95
N LYS A 203 2.38 -6.42 11.52
CA LYS A 203 1.61 -5.74 12.57
C LYS A 203 2.43 -5.50 13.84
N GLU A 204 3.20 -6.50 14.28
CA GLU A 204 4.08 -6.34 15.44
C GLU A 204 5.21 -5.33 15.16
N LEU A 205 5.75 -5.30 13.94
CA LEU A 205 6.71 -4.28 13.52
C LEU A 205 6.12 -2.86 13.64
N ILE A 206 4.89 -2.66 13.14
CA ILE A 206 4.17 -1.38 13.24
C ILE A 206 3.96 -0.98 14.72
N ARG A 207 3.61 -1.94 15.58
CA ARG A 207 3.45 -1.71 17.03
C ARG A 207 4.78 -1.30 17.67
N SER A 208 5.85 -2.04 17.38
CA SER A 208 7.21 -1.75 17.88
C SER A 208 7.67 -0.35 17.49
N ILE A 209 7.52 0.04 16.21
CA ILE A 209 7.87 1.39 15.74
C ILE A 209 6.96 2.44 16.37
N GLY A 210 5.66 2.14 16.53
CA GLY A 210 4.72 3.03 17.22
C GLY A 210 5.16 3.35 18.66
N GLY A 211 5.73 2.38 19.37
CA GLY A 211 6.31 2.57 20.71
C GLY A 211 7.51 3.52 20.74
N LEU A 212 8.23 3.68 19.63
CA LEU A 212 9.36 4.62 19.52
C LEU A 212 8.91 6.09 19.54
N LEU A 213 7.63 6.37 19.26
CA LEU A 213 7.07 7.73 19.32
C LEU A 213 7.18 8.34 20.72
N GLU A 214 7.22 7.51 21.77
CA GLU A 214 7.36 7.94 23.17
C GLU A 214 8.81 8.34 23.53
N HIS A 215 9.78 8.05 22.65
CA HIS A 215 11.22 8.15 22.91
C HIS A 215 11.99 9.00 21.87
N GLU A 216 11.34 9.89 21.12
CA GLU A 216 11.99 10.87 20.20
C GLU A 216 12.87 11.89 20.98
N ASN A 217 13.96 11.42 21.61
CA ASN A 217 15.00 12.25 22.19
C ASN A 217 16.20 12.37 21.22
N LEU A 218 16.73 13.59 21.16
CA LEU A 218 17.37 14.23 20.01
C LEU A 218 18.83 13.83 19.72
N ASP A 219 19.41 12.85 20.41
CA ASP A 219 20.86 12.66 20.37
C ASP A 219 21.36 11.89 19.13
N ASN A 220 20.48 11.15 18.42
CA ASN A 220 20.85 10.45 17.19
C ASN A 220 19.71 10.34 16.15
N VAL A 221 19.09 11.46 15.80
CA VAL A 221 17.98 11.52 14.83
C VAL A 221 18.38 11.00 13.45
N GLY A 222 19.64 11.17 13.05
CA GLY A 222 20.15 10.74 11.74
C GLY A 222 20.21 9.23 11.58
N ASP A 223 20.84 8.52 12.52
CA ASP A 223 20.95 7.07 12.44
C ASP A 223 19.60 6.39 12.71
N SER A 224 18.79 6.94 13.61
CA SER A 224 17.44 6.45 13.87
C SER A 224 16.56 6.56 12.61
N LEU A 225 16.64 7.68 11.88
CA LEU A 225 15.94 7.84 10.61
C LEU A 225 16.42 6.82 9.57
N ASN A 226 17.73 6.62 9.43
CA ASN A 226 18.28 5.65 8.49
C ASN A 226 17.76 4.23 8.78
N SER A 227 17.73 3.82 10.06
CA SER A 227 17.19 2.50 10.45
C SER A 227 15.69 2.40 10.20
N LEU A 228 14.90 3.45 10.47
CA LEU A 228 13.47 3.47 10.15
C LEU A 228 13.21 3.38 8.64
N GLU A 229 13.99 4.08 7.81
CA GLU A 229 13.88 4.01 6.34
C GLU A 229 14.25 2.62 5.81
N ARG A 230 15.30 2.01 6.36
CA ARG A 230 15.66 0.62 6.02
C ARG A 230 14.59 -0.38 6.44
N LEU A 231 14.00 -0.22 7.62
CA LEU A 231 12.85 -1.03 8.04
C LEU A 231 11.69 -0.92 7.05
N LEU A 232 11.36 0.30 6.61
CA LEU A 232 10.32 0.50 5.60
C LEU A 232 10.66 -0.22 4.29
N LYS A 233 11.90 -0.11 3.83
CA LYS A 233 12.37 -0.76 2.60
C LYS A 233 12.25 -2.28 2.68
N HIS A 234 12.66 -2.89 3.80
CA HIS A 234 12.48 -4.33 4.01
C HIS A 234 11.00 -4.70 4.06
N CYS A 235 10.15 -3.89 4.70
CA CYS A 235 8.71 -4.13 4.78
C CYS A 235 8.05 -4.10 3.39
N GLN A 236 8.38 -3.12 2.57
CA GLN A 236 7.94 -3.04 1.18
C GLN A 236 8.44 -4.23 0.37
N GLY A 237 9.70 -4.63 0.55
CA GLY A 237 10.27 -5.82 -0.11
C GLY A 237 9.51 -7.10 0.24
N ILE A 238 9.15 -7.30 1.51
CA ILE A 238 8.29 -8.42 1.92
C ILE A 238 6.90 -8.30 1.29
N GLY A 239 6.31 -7.10 1.21
CA GLY A 239 5.03 -6.88 0.53
C GLY A 239 5.03 -7.39 -0.91
N VAL A 240 6.04 -7.01 -1.69
CA VAL A 240 6.21 -7.49 -3.07
C VAL A 240 6.36 -9.01 -3.12
N LEU A 241 7.12 -9.62 -2.21
CA LEU A 241 7.28 -11.07 -2.16
C LEU A 241 5.98 -11.80 -1.78
N ILE A 242 5.10 -11.17 -1.01
CA ILE A 242 3.77 -11.72 -0.70
C ILE A 242 2.85 -11.66 -1.92
N ASP A 243 2.88 -10.57 -2.68
CA ASP A 243 2.16 -10.45 -3.95
C ASP A 243 2.65 -11.52 -4.95
N GLU A 244 3.98 -11.68 -5.09
CA GLU A 244 4.60 -12.72 -5.92
C GLU A 244 4.22 -14.12 -5.46
N LEU A 245 4.30 -14.39 -4.16
CA LEU A 245 3.91 -15.68 -3.57
C LEU A 245 2.45 -15.99 -3.88
N GLY A 246 1.55 -15.01 -3.79
CA GLY A 246 0.13 -15.17 -4.09
C GLY A 246 -0.12 -15.53 -5.55
N ALA A 247 0.54 -14.85 -6.47
CA ALA A 247 0.46 -15.16 -7.89
C ALA A 247 0.93 -16.61 -8.19
N CYS A 248 1.93 -17.11 -7.47
CA CYS A 248 2.46 -18.46 -7.64
C CYS A 248 1.54 -19.58 -7.12
N LEU A 249 0.46 -19.25 -6.38
CA LEU A 249 -0.46 -20.26 -5.84
C LEU A 249 -1.54 -20.68 -6.85
N TYR A 250 -1.76 -19.89 -7.89
CA TYR A 250 -2.65 -20.26 -8.99
C TYR A 250 -2.02 -21.36 -9.87
N PRO A 251 -2.83 -22.29 -10.42
CA PRO A 251 -2.31 -23.33 -11.32
C PRO A 251 -1.74 -22.77 -12.63
N PRO A 252 -0.66 -23.37 -13.17
CA PRO A 252 0.24 -24.34 -12.53
C PRO A 252 1.19 -23.65 -11.54
N GLN A 253 1.34 -24.22 -10.34
CA GLN A 253 2.15 -23.59 -9.29
C GLN A 253 3.66 -23.58 -9.59
N GLU A 254 4.30 -22.44 -9.39
CA GLU A 254 5.74 -22.26 -9.60
C GLU A 254 6.57 -22.59 -8.34
N LEU A 255 6.75 -23.88 -8.05
CA LEU A 255 7.46 -24.38 -6.87
C LEU A 255 8.83 -23.73 -6.60
N PRO A 256 9.72 -23.53 -7.61
CA PRO A 256 11.01 -22.88 -7.38
C PRO A 256 10.86 -21.41 -6.97
N THR A 257 9.87 -20.72 -7.53
CA THR A 257 9.56 -19.32 -7.23
C THR A 257 8.98 -19.18 -5.82
N ILE A 258 8.08 -20.08 -5.41
CA ILE A 258 7.54 -20.16 -4.04
C ILE A 258 8.68 -20.31 -3.03
N LYS A 259 9.62 -21.22 -3.29
CA LYS A 259 10.78 -21.45 -2.43
C LYS A 259 11.70 -20.23 -2.36
N ALA A 260 12.03 -19.64 -3.51
CA ALA A 260 12.87 -18.45 -3.56
C ALA A 260 12.23 -17.24 -2.84
N ALA A 261 10.92 -17.09 -2.93
CA ALA A 261 10.18 -16.05 -2.20
C ALA A 261 10.25 -16.28 -0.68
N SER A 262 10.05 -17.53 -0.21
CA SER A 262 10.20 -17.92 1.21
C SER A 262 11.57 -17.53 1.77
N GLU A 263 12.65 -17.88 1.07
CA GLU A 263 14.03 -17.59 1.47
C GLU A 263 14.32 -16.09 1.54
N LYS A 264 13.83 -15.32 0.55
CA LYS A 264 13.97 -13.86 0.53
C LYS A 264 13.17 -13.18 1.64
N ILE A 265 11.98 -13.68 1.99
CA ILE A 265 11.20 -13.17 3.12
C ILE A 265 11.99 -13.39 4.42
N CYS A 266 12.59 -14.57 4.61
CA CYS A 266 13.42 -14.85 5.79
C CYS A 266 14.65 -13.91 5.88
N SER A 267 15.31 -13.64 4.75
CA SER A 267 16.46 -12.73 4.73
C SER A 267 16.04 -11.30 5.11
N ASN A 268 14.92 -10.81 4.56
CA ASN A 268 14.39 -9.49 4.95
C ASN A 268 13.96 -9.44 6.42
N LEU A 269 13.45 -10.55 6.98
CA LEU A 269 13.08 -10.65 8.38
C LEU A 269 14.29 -10.51 9.31
N ASP A 270 15.43 -11.09 8.92
CA ASP A 270 16.67 -10.98 9.70
C ASP A 270 17.22 -9.55 9.68
N GLU A 271 17.21 -8.89 8.52
CA GLU A 271 17.60 -7.48 8.39
C GLU A 271 16.65 -6.55 9.17
N MET A 272 15.33 -6.80 9.13
CA MET A 272 14.36 -6.06 9.94
C MET A 272 14.68 -6.16 11.43
N LYS A 273 15.04 -7.35 11.90
CA LYS A 273 15.39 -7.55 13.30
C LYS A 273 16.62 -6.72 13.68
N VAL A 274 17.66 -6.72 12.84
CA VAL A 274 18.87 -5.93 13.07
C VAL A 274 18.54 -4.44 13.16
N GLU A 275 17.77 -3.91 12.22
CA GLU A 275 17.41 -2.48 12.23
C GLU A 275 16.49 -2.10 13.40
N LEU A 276 15.65 -3.03 13.88
CA LEU A 276 14.81 -2.79 15.05
C LEU A 276 15.60 -2.86 16.36
N ASP A 277 16.59 -3.75 16.44
CA ASP A 277 17.54 -3.82 17.57
C ASP A 277 18.39 -2.53 17.64
N ASN A 278 18.79 -1.96 16.49
CA ASN A 278 19.50 -0.67 16.43
C ASN A 278 18.69 0.52 16.98
N LEU A 279 17.36 0.39 16.96
CA LEU A 279 16.41 1.40 17.44
C LEU A 279 15.96 1.15 18.89
N ASP A 280 16.51 0.11 19.56
CA ASP A 280 16.01 -0.38 20.85
C ASP A 280 14.48 -0.68 20.84
N GLY A 281 13.91 -0.96 19.66
CA GLY A 281 12.47 -1.15 19.43
C GLY A 281 12.01 -2.61 19.44
N SER A 282 12.94 -3.54 19.67
CA SER A 282 12.72 -4.97 19.60
C SER A 282 11.85 -5.45 20.75
N SER A 283 10.65 -5.92 20.44
CA SER A 283 9.71 -6.44 21.44
C SER A 283 9.72 -7.97 21.48
N GLU A 284 9.44 -8.56 22.64
CA GLU A 284 9.30 -10.01 22.79
C GLU A 284 8.20 -10.55 21.84
N ALA A 285 7.11 -9.80 21.67
CA ALA A 285 6.02 -10.13 20.75
C ALA A 285 6.51 -10.18 19.28
N PHE A 286 7.30 -9.19 18.84
CA PHE A 286 7.89 -9.20 17.51
C PHE A 286 8.83 -10.39 17.29
N VAL A 287 9.72 -10.66 18.25
CA VAL A 287 10.66 -11.80 18.18
C VAL A 287 9.89 -13.12 18.12
N GLN A 288 8.82 -13.25 18.91
CA GLN A 288 7.97 -14.44 18.90
C GLN A 288 7.27 -14.61 17.55
N ALA A 289 6.67 -13.55 17.00
CA ALA A 289 6.05 -13.58 15.66
C ALA A 289 7.05 -14.02 14.58
N CYS A 290 8.27 -13.47 14.61
CA CYS A 290 9.35 -13.89 13.69
C CYS A 290 9.68 -15.39 13.82
N SER A 291 9.63 -15.94 15.04
CA SER A 291 9.89 -17.37 15.27
C SER A 291 8.78 -18.26 14.70
N VAL A 292 7.54 -17.81 14.77
CA VAL A 292 6.38 -18.52 14.23
C VAL A 292 6.42 -18.51 12.71
N LEU A 293 6.69 -17.35 12.11
CA LEU A 293 6.88 -17.23 10.66
C LEU A 293 7.98 -18.15 10.14
N ARG A 294 9.17 -18.17 10.78
CA ARG A 294 10.25 -19.08 10.38
C ARG A 294 9.86 -20.56 10.46
N ARG A 295 9.00 -20.93 11.40
CA ARG A 295 8.49 -22.32 11.49
C ARG A 295 7.56 -22.64 10.32
N ALA A 296 6.65 -21.72 9.98
CA ALA A 296 5.75 -21.86 8.83
C ALA A 296 6.54 -21.96 7.50
N MET A 297 7.57 -21.13 7.32
CA MET A 297 8.46 -21.18 6.15
C MET A 297 9.14 -22.54 5.99
N ARG A 298 9.68 -23.10 7.08
CA ARG A 298 10.29 -24.44 7.05
C ARG A 298 9.31 -25.54 6.67
N GLN A 299 8.05 -25.42 7.09
CA GLN A 299 7.01 -26.37 6.71
C GLN A 299 6.70 -26.27 5.21
N LEU A 300 6.53 -25.05 4.69
CA LEU A 300 6.33 -24.81 3.26
C LEU A 300 7.50 -25.36 2.42
N GLU A 301 8.74 -25.02 2.80
CA GLU A 301 9.95 -25.49 2.10
C GLU A 301 10.07 -27.02 2.10
N SER A 302 9.69 -27.68 3.20
CA SER A 302 9.70 -29.14 3.28
C SER A 302 8.68 -29.78 2.34
N GLU A 303 7.49 -29.18 2.20
CA GLU A 303 6.46 -29.69 1.31
C GLU A 303 6.86 -29.50 -0.17
N VAL A 304 7.33 -28.30 -0.51
CA VAL A 304 7.81 -27.97 -1.86
C VAL A 304 8.95 -28.91 -2.28
N GLY A 305 9.91 -29.16 -1.38
CA GLY A 305 11.02 -30.09 -1.65
C GLY A 305 10.61 -31.57 -1.78
N CYS A 306 9.52 -31.99 -1.15
CA CYS A 306 8.97 -33.34 -1.33
C CYS A 306 8.33 -33.51 -2.71
N CYS A 307 7.59 -32.51 -3.19
CA CYS A 307 6.92 -32.56 -4.51
C CYS A 307 7.91 -32.66 -5.68
N ASP A 308 9.07 -32.02 -5.59
CA ASP A 308 10.15 -32.14 -6.59
C ASP A 308 10.72 -33.56 -6.69
N ALA A 309 10.79 -34.29 -5.56
CA ALA A 309 11.35 -35.63 -5.51
C ALA A 309 10.40 -36.70 -6.08
N THR A 310 9.09 -36.54 -5.88
CA THR A 310 8.09 -37.52 -6.35
C THR A 310 7.97 -37.55 -7.88
N ASN A 311 8.25 -36.43 -8.56
CA ASN A 311 8.24 -36.34 -10.03
C ASN A 311 9.45 -37.02 -10.70
N LEU A 312 10.50 -37.38 -9.95
CA LEU A 312 11.67 -38.08 -10.48
C LEU A 312 11.55 -39.61 -10.43
N VAL A 313 10.63 -40.16 -9.63
CA VAL A 313 10.56 -41.61 -9.36
C VAL A 313 9.87 -42.43 -10.47
N PRO A 314 8.82 -42.01 -11.19
CA PRO A 314 8.17 -42.89 -12.16
C PRO A 314 8.91 -43.00 -13.51
N ALA A 315 9.96 -42.20 -13.73
CA ALA A 315 10.74 -42.25 -14.98
C ALA A 315 11.84 -43.33 -14.99
N VAL A 316 12.27 -43.82 -13.82
CA VAL A 316 13.40 -44.77 -13.71
C VAL A 316 12.95 -46.23 -13.72
N GLU A 317 11.69 -46.52 -13.42
CA GLU A 317 11.15 -47.90 -13.42
C GLU A 317 10.71 -48.40 -14.81
N ASN A 318 10.60 -47.53 -15.81
CA ASN A 318 10.19 -47.90 -17.18
C ASN A 318 11.35 -48.21 -18.15
N LEU A 319 12.60 -48.16 -17.70
CA LEU A 319 13.78 -48.45 -18.52
C LEU A 319 14.39 -49.84 -18.29
N ALA A 320 13.76 -50.68 -17.46
CA ALA A 320 14.26 -52.01 -17.10
C ALA A 320 13.35 -53.16 -17.54
N VAL A 321 12.72 -53.09 -18.72
CA VAL A 321 12.20 -54.29 -19.40
C VAL A 321 12.35 -54.14 -20.92
N GLY A 322 13.38 -54.78 -21.47
CA GLY A 322 13.61 -54.90 -22.91
C GLY A 322 14.82 -55.77 -23.17
N ASN A 323 14.58 -57.09 -23.28
CA ASN A 323 15.53 -58.15 -23.62
C ASN A 323 16.38 -57.87 -24.87
#